data_AF-A0A9P9N304-F1
#
_entry.id   AF-A0A9P9N304-F1
#
_cell.length_a   1.000
_cell.length_b   1.000
_cell.length_c   1.000
_cell.angle_alpha   90.00
_cell.angle_beta   90.00
_cell.angle_gamma   90.00
#
_symmetry.space_group_name_H-M   'P 1'
#
loop_
_entity.id
_entity.type
_entity.pdbx_description
1 polymer ?
#
loop_
_entity_poly.entity_id
_entity_poly.type
_entity_poly.pdbx_seq_one_letter_code
_entity_poly.pdbx_strand_id
1 'polypeptide(L)'
;MTQVPPLRKDSYVLAYRYWDYMRETPRRHRENCNPYYEKLLANQPVPEENAMDDYSRAVRYARVHYESFYEIRDVQRIIGWLNEADSD
;
A
#
# COMPACT_ATOMS: atom_id res chain seq x y z
N MET A 1 -1.51 11.60 14.95
CA MET A 1 -0.73 12.27 13.89
C MET A 1 0.45 11.39 13.56
N THR A 2 0.39 10.66 12.45
CA THR A 2 1.46 9.76 12.03
C THR A 2 2.63 10.60 11.53
N GLN A 3 3.76 10.52 12.23
CA GLN A 3 4.99 11.24 11.88
C GLN A 3 5.49 10.71 10.54
N VAL A 4 5.33 11.49 9.47
CA VAL A 4 5.78 11.10 8.13
C VAL A 4 7.29 11.34 8.04
N PRO A 5 8.11 10.33 7.71
CA PRO A 5 9.55 10.52 7.52
C PRO A 5 9.81 11.56 6.42
N PRO A 6 10.88 12.38 6.54
CA PRO A 6 11.22 13.35 5.51
C PRO A 6 11.52 12.64 4.17
N LEU A 7 10.82 13.07 3.12
CA LEU A 7 10.83 12.58 1.72
C LEU A 7 12.22 12.22 1.14
N ARG A 8 13.29 12.83 1.64
CA ARG A 8 14.65 12.63 1.12
C ARG A 8 15.32 11.32 1.56
N LYS A 9 14.77 10.59 2.53
CA LYS A 9 15.37 9.36 3.07
C LYS A 9 14.64 8.07 2.69
N ASP A 10 13.48 8.17 2.07
CA ASP A 10 12.65 7.01 1.80
C ASP A 10 12.58 6.73 0.29
N SER A 11 13.36 5.75 -0.15
CA SER A 11 13.42 5.28 -1.54
C SER A 11 12.06 4.80 -2.06
N TYR A 12 11.10 4.52 -1.17
CA TYR A 12 9.80 3.96 -1.47
C TYR A 12 8.66 4.97 -1.30
N VAL A 13 8.96 6.25 -1.06
CA VAL A 13 7.95 7.28 -0.77
C VAL A 13 6.88 7.43 -1.84
N LEU A 14 7.24 7.22 -3.12
CA LEU A 14 6.27 7.23 -4.22
C LEU A 14 5.33 6.02 -4.19
N ALA A 15 5.79 4.88 -3.69
CA ALA A 15 5.03 3.64 -3.68
C ALA A 15 3.84 3.67 -2.70
N TYR A 16 3.89 4.50 -1.66
CA TYR A 16 2.83 4.60 -0.66
C TYR A 16 2.18 5.98 -0.53
N ARG A 17 2.72 7.01 -1.20
CA ARG A 17 2.10 8.35 -1.27
C ARG A 17 1.57 8.68 -2.65
N TYR A 18 1.47 7.68 -3.54
CA TYR A 18 1.04 7.90 -4.92
C TYR A 18 -0.28 8.68 -4.98
N TRP A 19 -1.31 8.27 -4.23
CA TRP A 19 -2.59 8.96 -4.25
C TRP A 19 -2.59 10.34 -3.58
N ASP A 20 -1.71 10.58 -2.61
CA ASP A 20 -1.52 11.91 -2.03
C ASP A 20 -0.88 12.83 -3.08
N TYR A 21 0.15 12.35 -3.78
CA TYR A 21 0.79 13.06 -4.88
C TYR A 21 -0.19 13.36 -6.02
N MET A 22 -1.01 12.39 -6.44
CA MET A 22 -2.01 12.57 -7.50
C MET A 22 -3.13 13.55 -7.10
N ARG A 23 -3.38 13.73 -5.80
CA ARG A 23 -4.35 14.71 -5.27
C ARG A 23 -3.80 16.13 -5.31
N GLU A 24 -2.52 16.29 -4.97
CA GLU A 24 -1.82 17.58 -5.03
C GLU A 24 -1.47 18.00 -6.46
N THR A 25 -1.21 17.01 -7.33
CA THR A 25 -0.86 17.20 -8.75
C THR A 25 -1.89 16.51 -9.63
N PRO A 26 -3.10 17.09 -9.79
CA PRO A 26 -4.16 16.47 -10.56
C PRO A 26 -3.76 16.32 -12.02
N ARG A 27 -4.20 15.20 -12.60
CA ARG A 27 -3.92 14.79 -13.98
C ARG A 27 -4.44 15.79 -15.00
N ARG A 28 -3.77 15.85 -16.15
CA ARG A 28 -4.32 16.50 -17.34
C ARG A 28 -5.41 15.64 -17.95
N HIS A 29 -6.28 16.27 -18.74
CA HIS A 29 -7.33 15.56 -19.46
C HIS A 29 -6.72 14.43 -20.32
N ARG A 30 -7.23 13.20 -20.18
CA ARG A 30 -6.77 11.94 -20.82
C ARG A 30 -5.45 11.35 -20.34
N GLU A 31 -4.87 11.89 -19.28
CA GLU A 31 -3.70 11.27 -18.67
C GLU A 31 -4.14 10.10 -17.77
N ASN A 32 -3.54 8.93 -17.98
CA ASN A 32 -3.81 7.75 -17.16
C ASN A 32 -2.92 7.76 -15.92
N CYS A 33 -3.42 7.20 -14.82
CA CYS A 33 -2.56 6.88 -13.69
C CYS A 33 -1.53 5.84 -14.11
N ASN A 34 -0.45 5.75 -13.33
CA ASN A 34 0.56 4.75 -13.57
C ASN A 34 0.01 3.39 -13.09
N PRO A 35 -0.18 2.42 -14.02
CA PRO A 35 -0.83 1.14 -13.70
C PRO A 35 -0.04 0.29 -12.71
N TYR A 36 1.25 0.56 -12.53
CA TYR A 36 2.05 -0.08 -11.51
C TYR A 36 1.63 0.36 -10.11
N TYR A 37 1.61 1.68 -9.86
CA TYR A 37 1.27 2.22 -8.54
C TYR A 37 -0.19 1.98 -8.17
N GLU A 38 -1.11 1.90 -9.14
CA GLU A 38 -2.51 1.55 -8.89
C GLU A 38 -2.72 0.13 -8.35
N LYS A 39 -1.79 -0.79 -8.66
CA LYS A 39 -1.90 -2.19 -8.24
C LYS A 39 -1.26 -2.48 -6.89
N LEU A 40 -0.49 -1.54 -6.35
CA LEU A 40 0.16 -1.71 -5.06
C LEU A 40 -0.87 -1.74 -3.93
N LEU A 41 -0.73 -2.71 -3.03
CA LEU A 41 -1.56 -2.86 -1.84
C LEU A 41 -1.45 -1.64 -0.92
N ALA A 42 -0.26 -1.04 -0.80
CA ALA A 42 -0.03 0.16 0.00
C ALA A 42 -0.85 1.39 -0.49
N ASN A 43 -1.19 1.42 -1.79
CA ASN A 43 -2.00 2.47 -2.40
C ASN A 43 -3.49 2.13 -2.42
N GLN A 44 -3.92 0.99 -1.91
CA GLN A 44 -5.35 0.70 -1.82
C GLN A 44 -6.01 1.53 -0.72
N PRO A 45 -7.35 1.72 -0.77
CA PRO A 45 -8.09 2.35 0.31
C PRO A 45 -7.74 1.75 1.66
N VAL A 46 -7.61 2.59 2.68
CA VAL A 46 -7.38 2.12 4.06
C VAL A 46 -8.59 1.27 4.45
N PRO A 47 -8.43 -0.02 4.74
CA PRO A 47 -9.54 -0.85 5.20
C PRO A 47 -9.94 -0.47 6.62
N GLU A 48 -11.13 -0.87 7.05
CA GLU A 48 -11.55 -0.70 8.44
C GLU A 48 -10.61 -1.45 9.39
N GLU A 49 -10.35 -0.88 10.56
CA GLU A 49 -9.39 -1.42 11.53
C GLU A 49 -9.77 -2.82 12.02
N ASN A 50 -11.06 -3.16 11.98
CA ASN A 50 -11.58 -4.46 12.42
C ASN A 50 -11.89 -5.40 11.26
N ALA A 51 -11.58 -5.03 10.01
CA ALA A 51 -11.88 -5.85 8.83
C ALA A 51 -10.96 -7.09 8.78
N MET A 52 -11.48 -8.25 9.14
CA MET A 52 -10.69 -9.48 9.24
C MET A 52 -10.44 -10.20 7.89
N ASP A 53 -10.98 -9.68 6.78
CA ASP A 53 -10.78 -10.29 5.49
C ASP A 53 -9.32 -10.23 5.03
N ASP A 54 -8.94 -11.21 4.21
CA ASP A 54 -7.59 -11.39 3.70
C ASP A 54 -7.04 -10.15 2.99
N TYR A 55 -7.89 -9.46 2.23
CA TYR A 55 -7.48 -8.27 1.50
C TYR A 55 -7.16 -7.13 2.48
N SER A 56 -8.04 -6.87 3.44
CA SER A 56 -7.84 -5.85 4.48
C SER A 56 -6.61 -6.11 5.34
N ARG A 57 -6.34 -7.37 5.70
CA ARG A 57 -5.11 -7.77 6.40
C ARG A 57 -3.87 -7.52 5.55
N ALA A 58 -3.88 -7.94 4.28
CA ALA A 58 -2.76 -7.75 3.37
C ALA A 58 -2.48 -6.26 3.06
N VAL A 59 -3.51 -5.43 2.91
CA VAL A 59 -3.35 -3.97 2.74
C VAL A 59 -2.70 -3.35 3.98
N ARG A 60 -3.15 -3.72 5.19
CA ARG A 60 -2.54 -3.22 6.43
C ARG A 60 -1.08 -3.62 6.54
N TYR A 61 -0.76 -4.88 6.25
CA TYR A 61 0.62 -5.36 6.24
C TYR A 61 1.48 -4.58 5.24
N ALA A 62 1.05 -4.43 3.99
CA ALA A 62 1.78 -3.69 2.96
C ALA A 62 1.98 -2.21 3.32
N ARG A 63 1.08 -1.62 4.10
CA ARG A 63 1.21 -0.25 4.63
C ARG A 63 2.08 -0.14 5.87
N VAL A 64 2.48 -1.23 6.50
CA VAL A 64 3.51 -1.21 7.55
C VAL A 64 4.87 -1.52 6.93
N HIS A 65 4.88 -2.39 5.92
CA HIS A 65 6.06 -2.88 5.21
C HIS A 65 6.14 -2.31 3.78
N TYR A 66 6.30 -0.98 3.70
CA TYR A 66 6.29 -0.21 2.46
C TYR A 66 7.42 -0.56 1.47
N GLU A 67 8.46 -1.27 1.92
CA GLU A 67 9.62 -1.65 1.10
C GLU A 67 9.30 -2.75 0.07
N SER A 68 8.12 -3.38 0.17
CA SER A 68 7.90 -4.68 -0.45
C SER A 68 7.13 -4.68 -1.77
N PHE A 69 6.69 -3.52 -2.27
CA PHE A 69 5.99 -3.37 -3.57
C PHE A 69 4.89 -4.41 -3.84
N TYR A 70 4.23 -4.90 -2.78
CA TYR A 70 3.25 -5.96 -2.93
C TYR A 70 2.05 -5.48 -3.73
N GLU A 71 1.64 -6.29 -4.69
CA GLU A 71 0.48 -6.04 -5.53
C GLU A 71 -0.74 -6.83 -5.04
N ILE A 72 -1.93 -6.50 -5.55
CA ILE A 72 -3.17 -7.23 -5.28
C ILE A 72 -3.02 -8.74 -5.52
N ARG A 73 -2.20 -9.15 -6.50
CA ARG A 73 -1.92 -10.57 -6.78
C ARG A 73 -1.17 -11.30 -5.66
N ASP A 74 -0.50 -10.56 -4.76
CA ASP A 74 0.33 -11.12 -3.69
C ASP A 74 -0.44 -11.33 -2.39
N VAL A 75 -1.74 -10.98 -2.33
CA VAL A 75 -2.58 -11.09 -1.12
C VAL A 75 -2.49 -12.48 -0.49
N GLN A 76 -2.69 -13.54 -1.26
CA GLN A 76 -2.67 -14.92 -0.74
C GLN A 76 -1.30 -15.31 -0.17
N ARG A 77 -0.21 -14.81 -0.76
CA ARG A 77 1.15 -15.05 -0.25
C ARG A 77 1.37 -14.33 1.09
N ILE A 78 0.91 -13.09 1.20
CA ILE A 78 1.02 -12.31 2.43
C ILE A 78 0.22 -12.96 3.56
N ILE A 79 -1.01 -13.43 3.27
CA ILE A 79 -1.82 -14.13 4.26
C ILE A 79 -1.17 -15.42 4.72
N GLY A 80 -0.51 -16.16 3.82
CA GLY A 80 0.33 -17.29 4.20
C GLY A 80 1.35 -16.92 5.27
N TRP A 81 2.16 -15.88 5.04
CA TRP A 81 3.16 -15.42 6.00
C TRP A 81 2.57 -14.92 7.32
N LEU A 82 1.43 -14.20 7.27
CA LEU A 82 0.76 -13.72 8.48
C LEU A 82 0.24 -14.88 9.34
N ASN A 83 -0.37 -15.88 8.72
CA ASN A 83 -0.90 -17.03 9.44
C ASN A 83 0.23 -17.91 10.03
N GLU A 84 1.37 -18.01 9.34
CA GLU A 84 2.59 -18.66 9.87
C GLU A 84 3.10 -17.92 11.12
N ALA A 85 3.17 -16.58 11.06
CA ALA A 85 3.62 -15.76 12.18
C ALA A 85 2.67 -15.78 13.39
N ASP A 86 1.36 -15.94 13.16
CA ASP A 86 0.34 -16.04 14.22
C ASP A 86 0.33 -17.43 14.92
N SER A 87 1.07 -18.41 14.39
CA SER A 87 1.11 -19.78 14.89
C SER A 87 2.31 -20.09 15.81
N ASP A 88 3.21 -19.12 16.00
CA ASP A 88 4.37 -19.14 16.91
C ASP A 88 4.06 -18.40 18.23
#